data_AF-A0A395IU47-F1
#
_entry.id   AF-A0A395IU47-F1
#
_cell.length_a   1.000
_cell.length_b   1.000
_cell.length_c   1.000
_cell.angle_alpha   90.00
_cell.angle_beta   90.00
_cell.angle_gamma   90.00
#
_symmetry.space_group_name_H-M   'P 1'
#
loop_
_entity.id
_entity.type
_entity.pdbx_description
1 polymer ?
#
loop_
_entity_poly.entity_id
_entity_poly.type
_entity_poly.pdbx_seq_one_letter_code
_entity_poly.pdbx_strand_id
1 'polypeptide(L)'
;MLFKQLALFSSVVFGSAIPNKIEKRAPYQTRILDTGTTFAQENNGWWQLIDANGDGKPDLAYIKNKNTGTGYVEVHIASSSSNFQTRILEVPTTFTEEDNGTWRLFKSSSSNLPDLVYIKTQNTPSGYVEVHIASGTSTYKTRTVEVVTTFANEQDGQWNVYDYDGDGKPDLVFIKTSNTGTGTDEVFVASAASNYQTRLISTGTTFTVENNGFWQLGSYSANGDLIYIKDINTGTGTTEVHIASRASGYQTRLLDVGSTFTQEQNGFWQLIDFNADGKLDLTYIKYQNTGTGTVEVHVASG
;
A
#
# COMPACT_ATOMS: atom_id res chain seq x y z
N MET A 1 14.20 -28.46 -79.10
CA MET A 1 13.20 -27.38 -79.14
C MET A 1 12.57 -27.29 -77.77
N LEU A 2 12.68 -26.10 -77.19
CA LEU A 2 12.26 -25.68 -75.85
C LEU A 2 10.73 -25.47 -75.76
N PHE A 3 10.28 -25.28 -74.50
CA PHE A 3 9.04 -24.63 -74.00
C PHE A 3 7.85 -25.56 -73.71
N LYS A 4 7.17 -25.49 -72.55
CA LYS A 4 7.36 -24.80 -71.27
C LYS A 4 6.38 -25.42 -70.26
N GLN A 5 6.82 -25.66 -69.02
CA GLN A 5 5.96 -25.96 -67.88
C GLN A 5 5.00 -24.79 -67.60
N LEU A 6 3.73 -25.10 -67.33
CA LEU A 6 2.78 -24.18 -66.70
C LEU A 6 2.53 -24.67 -65.27
N ALA A 7 3.23 -24.07 -64.30
CA ALA A 7 2.94 -24.25 -62.89
C ALA A 7 1.84 -23.27 -62.48
N LEU A 8 0.68 -23.78 -62.05
CA LEU A 8 -0.31 -22.97 -61.33
C LEU A 8 0.23 -22.70 -59.93
N PHE A 9 0.63 -21.45 -59.67
CA PHE A 9 0.82 -20.96 -58.30
C PHE A 9 -0.55 -20.65 -57.69
N SER A 10 -1.01 -21.45 -56.74
CA SER A 10 -2.08 -21.02 -55.83
C SER A 10 -1.45 -20.08 -54.81
N SER A 11 -1.72 -18.78 -54.93
CA SER A 11 -1.41 -17.80 -53.90
C SER A 11 -2.32 -18.05 -52.69
N VAL A 12 -1.82 -18.80 -51.71
CA VAL A 12 -2.39 -18.80 -50.36
C VAL A 12 -2.02 -17.47 -49.75
N VAL A 13 -2.98 -16.54 -49.72
CA VAL A 13 -2.86 -15.32 -48.93
C VAL A 13 -2.94 -15.77 -47.47
N PHE A 14 -1.81 -15.82 -46.78
CA PHE A 14 -1.80 -15.76 -45.33
C PHE A 14 -2.30 -14.36 -44.95
N GLY A 15 -3.60 -14.26 -44.68
CA GLY A 15 -4.13 -13.10 -43.98
C GLY A 15 -3.37 -13.00 -42.67
N SER A 16 -2.54 -11.96 -42.53
CA SER A 16 -2.02 -11.56 -41.23
C SER A 16 -3.23 -11.35 -40.33
N ALA A 17 -3.39 -12.20 -39.32
CA ALA A 17 -4.35 -11.96 -38.26
C ALA A 17 -4.02 -10.58 -37.68
N ILE A 18 -4.87 -9.60 -37.99
CA ILE A 18 -4.92 -8.35 -37.25
C ILE A 18 -5.18 -8.78 -35.80
N PRO A 19 -4.32 -8.46 -34.82
CA PRO A 19 -4.64 -8.75 -33.44
C PRO A 19 -5.98 -8.08 -33.11
N ASN A 20 -6.90 -8.95 -32.69
CA ASN A 20 -8.28 -8.66 -32.35
C ASN A 20 -8.40 -7.51 -31.34
N LYS A 21 -9.60 -6.92 -31.33
CA LYS A 21 -10.19 -6.03 -30.31
C LYS A 21 -9.41 -6.02 -28.99
N ILE A 22 -9.17 -4.83 -28.45
CA ILE A 22 -8.75 -4.62 -27.05
C ILE A 22 -9.77 -5.35 -26.16
N GLU A 23 -9.50 -6.61 -25.83
CA GLU A 23 -10.19 -7.30 -24.75
C GLU A 23 -9.79 -6.57 -23.48
N LYS A 24 -10.78 -5.99 -22.81
CA LYS A 24 -10.58 -5.38 -21.50
C LYS A 24 -10.17 -6.51 -20.56
N ARG A 25 -8.85 -6.66 -20.34
CA ARG A 25 -8.31 -7.62 -19.39
C ARG A 25 -8.86 -7.31 -18.00
N ALA A 26 -9.09 -8.34 -17.20
CA ALA A 26 -9.34 -8.16 -15.77
C ALA A 26 -8.17 -7.37 -15.15
N PRO A 27 -8.42 -6.56 -14.10
CA PRO A 27 -7.36 -5.83 -13.42
C PRO A 27 -6.31 -6.79 -12.83
N TYR A 28 -5.10 -6.27 -12.62
CA TYR A 28 -3.96 -6.95 -12.01
C TYR A 28 -3.41 -8.17 -12.76
N GLN A 29 -3.69 -8.26 -14.07
CA GLN A 29 -3.21 -9.34 -14.95
C GLN A 29 -2.00 -8.96 -15.81
N THR A 30 -1.58 -7.69 -15.79
CA THR A 30 -0.45 -7.20 -16.59
C THR A 30 0.60 -6.63 -15.66
N ARG A 31 1.78 -7.26 -15.61
CA ARG A 31 2.94 -6.71 -14.91
C ARG A 31 3.49 -5.50 -15.67
N ILE A 32 3.60 -4.37 -14.98
CA ILE A 32 4.13 -3.12 -15.55
C ILE A 32 5.47 -2.72 -14.93
N LEU A 33 5.86 -3.35 -13.82
CA LEU A 33 7.17 -3.19 -13.21
C LEU A 33 7.62 -4.48 -12.50
N ASP A 34 8.92 -4.75 -12.60
CA ASP A 34 9.68 -5.72 -11.83
C ASP A 34 11.13 -5.21 -11.80
N THR A 35 11.57 -4.69 -10.66
CA THR A 35 12.90 -4.10 -10.56
C THR A 35 13.48 -4.21 -9.14
N GLY A 36 14.76 -4.53 -9.05
CA GLY A 36 15.52 -4.37 -7.81
C GLY A 36 15.83 -2.90 -7.56
N THR A 37 16.00 -2.53 -6.31
CA THR A 37 16.21 -1.13 -5.89
C THR A 37 17.60 -0.92 -5.29
N THR A 38 17.89 0.32 -4.91
CA THR A 38 19.09 0.72 -4.15
C THR A 38 19.10 0.22 -2.69
N PHE A 39 18.03 -0.42 -2.20
CA PHE A 39 17.96 -0.91 -0.83
C PHE A 39 18.46 -2.34 -0.71
N ALA A 40 19.33 -2.60 0.27
CA ALA A 40 19.61 -3.97 0.71
C ALA A 40 18.34 -4.59 1.32
N GLN A 41 18.26 -5.93 1.29
CA GLN A 41 17.19 -6.66 1.96
C GLN A 41 17.24 -6.41 3.47
N GLU A 42 16.22 -5.75 4.00
CA GLU A 42 16.11 -5.36 5.41
C GLU A 42 14.65 -5.51 5.90
N ASN A 43 14.48 -5.98 7.14
CA ASN A 43 13.18 -6.24 7.78
C ASN A 43 13.03 -5.56 9.15
N ASN A 44 13.83 -4.53 9.42
CA ASN A 44 13.87 -3.76 10.66
C ASN A 44 13.20 -2.39 10.51
N GLY A 45 12.10 -2.35 9.77
CA GLY A 45 11.39 -1.14 9.42
C GLY A 45 10.11 -1.40 8.65
N TRP A 46 9.52 -0.32 8.16
CA TRP A 46 8.26 -0.32 7.41
C TRP A 46 8.50 0.16 5.98
N TRP A 47 7.96 -0.58 5.03
CA TRP A 47 8.02 -0.28 3.61
C TRP A 47 6.70 0.34 3.14
N GLN A 48 6.77 1.33 2.26
CA GLN A 48 5.59 1.97 1.69
C GLN A 48 5.92 2.60 0.33
N LEU A 49 4.98 2.58 -0.61
CA LEU A 49 5.00 3.46 -1.77
C LEU A 49 4.16 4.71 -1.49
N ILE A 50 4.73 5.88 -1.73
CA ILE A 50 4.05 7.18 -1.55
C ILE A 50 4.72 8.24 -2.43
N ASP A 51 3.94 9.18 -2.98
CA ASP A 51 4.50 10.37 -3.63
C ASP A 51 5.21 11.22 -2.58
N ALA A 52 6.53 11.08 -2.52
CA ALA A 52 7.36 11.65 -1.46
C ALA A 52 8.05 12.95 -1.85
N ASN A 53 8.02 13.28 -3.14
CA ASN A 53 8.71 14.43 -3.70
C ASN A 53 7.75 15.42 -4.40
N GLY A 54 6.47 15.05 -4.54
CA GLY A 54 5.41 15.86 -5.12
C GLY A 54 5.32 15.79 -6.65
N ASP A 55 5.94 14.79 -7.29
CA ASP A 55 5.93 14.60 -8.74
C ASP A 55 4.70 13.82 -9.25
N GLY A 56 3.82 13.39 -8.34
CA GLY A 56 2.61 12.65 -8.65
C GLY A 56 2.83 11.15 -8.87
N LYS A 57 4.03 10.61 -8.65
CA LYS A 57 4.32 9.18 -8.74
C LYS A 57 4.82 8.63 -7.40
N PRO A 58 4.42 7.41 -7.00
CA PRO A 58 4.87 6.86 -5.74
C PRO A 58 6.37 6.50 -5.74
N ASP A 59 7.12 7.12 -4.83
CA ASP A 59 8.50 6.77 -4.49
C ASP A 59 8.55 5.61 -3.47
N LEU A 60 9.68 4.90 -3.42
CA LEU A 60 9.90 3.84 -2.44
C LEU A 60 10.44 4.43 -1.14
N ALA A 61 9.63 4.34 -0.09
CA ALA A 61 10.01 4.77 1.25
C ALA A 61 10.29 3.57 2.17
N TYR A 62 11.30 3.75 3.02
CA TYR A 62 11.65 2.84 4.10
C TYR A 62 11.80 3.61 5.40
N ILE A 63 11.00 3.26 6.40
CA ILE A 63 11.07 3.81 7.75
C ILE A 63 11.79 2.78 8.62
N LYS A 64 13.11 2.95 8.76
CA LYS A 64 13.96 2.05 9.55
C LYS A 64 13.80 2.41 11.02
N ASN A 65 13.16 1.55 11.82
CA ASN A 65 12.76 1.86 13.19
C ASN A 65 13.57 1.13 14.28
N LYS A 66 14.40 0.16 13.89
CA LYS A 66 15.28 -0.61 14.78
C LYS A 66 16.65 -0.81 14.13
N ASN A 67 17.70 -0.97 14.94
CA ASN A 67 19.07 -1.22 14.46
C ASN A 67 19.51 -0.18 13.42
N THR A 68 19.27 1.10 13.71
CA THR A 68 19.60 2.22 12.83
C THR A 68 21.03 2.67 13.06
N GLY A 69 21.60 3.39 12.09
CA GLY A 69 22.97 3.88 12.21
C GLY A 69 23.09 5.05 13.20
N THR A 70 21.97 5.71 13.47
CA THR A 70 21.91 6.96 14.25
C THR A 70 21.36 6.79 15.66
N GLY A 71 20.75 5.65 16.00
CA GLY A 71 19.99 5.44 17.24
C GLY A 71 18.62 6.13 17.26
N TYR A 72 18.23 6.74 16.14
CA TYR A 72 16.92 7.32 15.90
C TYR A 72 16.24 6.58 14.73
N VAL A 73 14.91 6.60 14.67
CA VAL A 73 14.18 6.16 13.49
C VAL A 73 14.66 6.98 12.29
N GLU A 74 14.93 6.32 11.17
CA GLU A 74 15.42 6.94 9.94
C GLU A 74 14.41 6.78 8.81
N VAL A 75 14.20 7.85 8.05
CA VAL A 75 13.39 7.80 6.83
C VAL A 75 14.33 7.85 5.63
N HIS A 76 14.16 6.86 4.76
CA HIS A 76 14.91 6.68 3.54
C HIS A 76 13.95 6.66 2.35
N ILE A 77 14.27 7.36 1.26
CA ILE A 77 13.39 7.46 0.08
C ILE A 77 14.23 7.29 -1.19
N ALA A 78 13.80 6.39 -2.07
CA ALA A 78 14.36 6.24 -3.41
C ALA A 78 13.34 6.66 -4.48
N SER A 79 13.81 7.44 -5.46
CA SER A 79 12.93 8.02 -6.48
C SER A 79 12.42 6.98 -7.48
N SER A 80 11.12 7.01 -7.77
CA SER A 80 10.50 6.23 -8.84
C SER A 80 11.00 6.62 -10.23
N SER A 81 11.37 7.88 -10.44
CA SER A 81 11.89 8.40 -11.71
C SER A 81 13.19 7.73 -12.17
N SER A 82 13.98 7.20 -11.23
CA SER A 82 15.20 6.43 -11.50
C SER A 82 15.01 4.92 -11.37
N ASN A 83 13.76 4.43 -11.38
CA ASN A 83 13.41 3.04 -11.04
C ASN A 83 14.00 2.63 -9.69
N PHE A 84 13.88 3.51 -8.70
CA PHE A 84 14.36 3.31 -7.33
C PHE A 84 15.88 3.06 -7.23
N GLN A 85 16.69 3.63 -8.13
CA GLN A 85 18.15 3.52 -8.08
C GLN A 85 18.84 4.73 -7.45
N THR A 86 18.09 5.79 -7.14
CA THR A 86 18.62 7.01 -6.54
C THR A 86 17.93 7.30 -5.22
N ARG A 87 18.70 7.32 -4.13
CA ARG A 87 18.25 7.83 -2.84
C ARG A 87 18.10 9.35 -2.92
N ILE A 88 16.91 9.84 -2.61
CA ILE A 88 16.59 11.27 -2.59
C ILE A 88 16.43 11.82 -1.17
N LEU A 89 16.34 10.93 -0.17
CA LEU A 89 16.35 11.29 1.25
C LEU A 89 16.91 10.15 2.08
N GLU A 90 17.77 10.46 3.05
CA GLU A 90 18.25 9.55 4.10
C GLU A 90 18.53 10.38 5.35
N VAL A 91 17.60 10.40 6.31
CA VAL A 91 17.68 11.30 7.47
C VAL A 91 17.21 10.62 8.76
N PRO A 92 17.87 10.87 9.91
CA PRO A 92 17.30 10.53 11.20
C PRO A 92 16.13 11.46 11.52
N THR A 93 15.20 10.97 12.32
CA THR A 93 14.01 11.72 12.77
C THR A 93 14.19 12.20 14.21
N THR A 94 13.13 12.78 14.79
CA THR A 94 13.01 13.11 16.22
C THR A 94 12.66 11.91 17.12
N PHE A 95 12.40 10.74 16.55
CA PHE A 95 12.04 9.55 17.31
C PHE A 95 13.26 8.68 17.56
N THR A 96 13.51 8.30 18.81
CA THR A 96 14.45 7.21 19.13
C THR A 96 13.92 5.91 18.55
N GLU A 97 14.79 4.92 18.32
CA GLU A 97 14.36 3.58 17.89
C GLU A 97 13.24 3.04 18.78
N GLU A 98 12.12 2.62 18.15
CA GLU A 98 10.99 2.00 18.83
C GLU A 98 10.13 1.16 17.87
N ASP A 99 9.60 0.05 18.38
CA ASP A 99 8.83 -0.95 17.63
C ASP A 99 7.48 -1.28 18.29
N ASN A 100 6.98 -0.37 19.12
CA ASN A 100 5.77 -0.55 19.91
C ASN A 100 4.50 -0.14 19.13
N GLY A 101 4.53 -0.20 17.80
CA GLY A 101 3.44 0.29 16.97
C GLY A 101 3.74 0.30 15.49
N THR A 102 2.94 1.05 14.75
CA THR A 102 2.96 1.11 13.29
C THR A 102 3.47 2.45 12.79
N TRP A 103 4.37 2.42 11.81
CA TRP A 103 4.89 3.60 11.14
C TRP A 103 4.28 3.77 9.74
N ARG A 104 3.94 5.00 9.38
CA ARG A 104 3.40 5.37 8.07
C ARG A 104 3.95 6.73 7.64
N LEU A 105 4.09 6.93 6.34
CA LEU A 105 4.17 8.25 5.74
C LEU A 105 2.78 8.66 5.26
N PHE A 106 2.46 9.94 5.43
CA PHE A 106 1.19 10.51 4.98
C PHE A 106 1.44 11.82 4.23
N LYS A 107 0.70 12.04 3.14
CA LYS A 107 0.86 13.24 2.32
C LYS A 107 0.69 14.50 3.17
N SER A 108 1.72 15.34 3.21
CA SER A 108 1.68 16.58 3.99
C SER A 108 0.83 17.63 3.26
N SER A 109 0.06 18.40 4.02
CA SER A 109 -0.67 19.56 3.48
C SER A 109 0.22 20.78 3.28
N SER A 110 1.46 20.77 3.79
CA SER A 110 2.36 21.93 3.83
C SER A 110 3.77 21.65 3.30
N SER A 111 3.99 20.50 2.68
CA SER A 111 5.31 20.08 2.17
C SER A 111 5.15 19.07 1.04
N ASN A 112 6.14 19.02 0.16
CA ASN A 112 6.29 17.91 -0.79
C ASN A 112 6.70 16.62 -0.07
N LEU A 113 7.56 16.74 0.95
CA LEU A 113 7.92 15.62 1.79
C LEU A 113 6.73 15.25 2.70
N PRO A 114 6.32 13.97 2.75
CA PRO A 114 5.22 13.53 3.61
C PRO A 114 5.54 13.72 5.09
N ASP A 115 4.51 13.75 5.92
CA ASP A 115 4.66 13.71 7.37
C ASP A 115 4.86 12.26 7.83
N LEU A 116 5.68 12.06 8.86
CA LEU A 116 5.92 10.75 9.47
C LEU A 116 4.95 10.54 10.63
N VAL A 117 4.13 9.52 10.52
CA VAL A 117 3.12 9.15 11.52
C VAL A 117 3.56 7.88 12.25
N TYR A 118 3.52 7.93 13.57
CA TYR A 118 3.70 6.79 14.46
C TYR A 118 2.43 6.53 15.26
N ILE A 119 1.81 5.38 15.00
CA ILE A 119 0.65 4.87 15.73
C ILE A 119 1.20 3.93 16.80
N LYS A 120 1.40 4.42 18.01
CA LYS A 120 1.95 3.65 19.13
C LYS A 120 0.82 2.88 19.81
N THR A 121 0.90 1.55 19.82
CA THR A 121 -0.18 0.64 20.26
C THR A 121 0.25 -0.29 21.39
N GLN A 122 1.50 -0.20 21.82
CA GLN A 122 2.06 -0.99 22.91
C GLN A 122 2.90 -0.09 23.80
N ASN A 123 3.06 -0.49 25.07
CA ASN A 123 3.88 0.23 26.05
C ASN A 123 3.54 1.74 26.10
N THR A 124 2.28 2.10 25.88
CA THR A 124 1.79 3.47 26.04
C THR A 124 1.50 3.72 27.52
N PRO A 125 2.02 4.79 28.14
CA PRO A 125 1.75 5.10 29.55
C PRO A 125 0.26 5.28 29.85
N SER A 126 -0.52 5.68 28.86
CA SER A 126 -1.98 5.86 28.96
C SER A 126 -2.77 4.55 28.96
N GLY A 127 -2.21 3.46 28.42
CA GLY A 127 -2.95 2.22 28.11
C GLY A 127 -3.84 2.31 26.86
N TYR A 128 -3.83 3.46 26.18
CA TYR A 128 -4.55 3.73 24.94
C TYR A 128 -3.56 3.98 23.80
N VAL A 129 -4.02 3.86 22.56
CA VAL A 129 -3.21 4.16 21.38
C VAL A 129 -2.86 5.64 21.37
N GLU A 130 -1.60 5.94 21.07
CA GLU A 130 -1.08 7.30 20.93
C GLU A 130 -0.68 7.55 19.47
N VAL A 131 -1.03 8.72 18.94
CA VAL A 131 -0.59 9.14 17.61
C VAL A 131 0.43 10.26 17.75
N HIS A 132 1.58 10.06 17.11
CA HIS A 132 2.67 11.02 17.04
C HIS A 132 2.97 11.35 15.59
N ILE A 133 3.10 12.63 15.24
CA ILE A 133 3.39 13.07 13.86
C ILE A 133 4.60 13.98 13.87
N ALA A 134 5.61 13.67 13.07
CA ALA A 134 6.73 14.56 12.78
C ALA A 134 6.61 15.16 11.38
N SER A 135 6.79 16.47 11.29
CA SER A 135 6.52 17.23 10.07
C SER A 135 7.57 17.00 8.98
N GLY A 136 7.13 16.68 7.77
CA GLY A 136 7.93 16.64 6.56
C GLY A 136 8.54 18.00 6.20
N THR A 137 7.83 19.11 6.46
CA THR A 137 8.38 20.48 6.29
C THR A 137 9.65 20.70 7.11
N SER A 138 9.74 20.08 8.29
CA SER A 138 10.90 20.15 9.18
C SER A 138 11.95 19.06 8.93
N THR A 139 11.77 18.24 7.89
CA THR A 139 12.56 17.01 7.68
C THR A 139 12.53 16.12 8.93
N TYR A 140 11.32 15.93 9.48
CA TYR A 140 11.02 15.10 10.65
C TYR A 140 11.71 15.51 11.96
N LYS A 141 12.10 16.79 12.10
CA LYS A 141 12.72 17.33 13.33
C LYS A 141 11.73 17.91 14.32
N THR A 142 10.55 18.33 13.88
CA THR A 142 9.49 18.89 14.72
C THR A 142 8.32 17.92 14.82
N ARG A 143 7.95 17.54 16.05
CA ARG A 143 6.69 16.84 16.33
C ARG A 143 5.54 17.83 16.36
N THR A 144 4.52 17.61 15.54
CA THR A 144 3.36 18.50 15.39
C THR A 144 2.10 17.94 16.04
N VAL A 145 2.03 16.63 16.26
CA VAL A 145 0.95 15.95 16.96
C VAL A 145 1.58 14.94 17.92
N GLU A 146 1.12 14.93 19.17
CA GLU A 146 1.45 13.93 20.20
C GLU A 146 0.21 13.80 21.11
N VAL A 147 -0.68 12.86 20.79
CA VAL A 147 -2.01 12.78 21.43
C VAL A 147 -2.39 11.35 21.78
N VAL A 148 -3.12 11.19 22.88
CA VAL A 148 -3.77 9.94 23.27
C VAL A 148 -5.13 9.86 22.55
N THR A 149 -5.45 8.72 21.96
CA THR A 149 -6.70 8.50 21.24
C THR A 149 -7.74 7.80 22.11
N THR A 150 -8.94 7.61 21.56
CA THR A 150 -10.03 6.86 22.23
C THR A 150 -9.89 5.34 22.13
N PHE A 151 -8.92 4.84 21.38
CA PHE A 151 -8.72 3.40 21.18
C PHE A 151 -7.87 2.79 22.29
N ALA A 152 -8.32 1.67 22.85
CA ALA A 152 -7.46 0.84 23.68
C ALA A 152 -6.31 0.26 22.83
N ASN A 153 -5.21 -0.12 23.48
CA ASN A 153 -4.14 -0.86 22.83
C ASN A 153 -4.66 -2.22 22.34
N GLU A 154 -4.74 -2.39 21.02
CA GLU A 154 -5.27 -3.58 20.37
C GLU A 154 -4.27 -4.15 19.35
N GLN A 155 -4.18 -5.49 19.30
CA GLN A 155 -3.27 -6.24 18.42
C GLN A 155 -4.01 -7.25 17.52
N ASP A 156 -5.34 -7.24 17.55
CA ASP A 156 -6.22 -8.14 16.83
C ASP A 156 -6.66 -7.57 15.46
N GLY A 157 -5.84 -6.70 14.88
CA GLY A 157 -6.11 -6.03 13.61
C GLY A 157 -4.90 -5.26 13.06
N GLN A 158 -5.14 -4.45 12.03
CA GLN A 158 -4.14 -3.63 11.36
C GLN A 158 -4.42 -2.14 11.55
N TRP A 159 -3.37 -1.40 11.91
CA TRP A 159 -3.38 0.04 12.09
C TRP A 159 -2.87 0.76 10.85
N ASN A 160 -3.57 1.82 10.45
CA ASN A 160 -3.24 2.64 9.28
C ASN A 160 -3.67 4.09 9.51
N VAL A 161 -3.33 4.95 8.55
CA VAL A 161 -3.89 6.30 8.44
C VAL A 161 -4.46 6.54 7.06
N TYR A 162 -5.49 7.37 6.97
CA TYR A 162 -6.14 7.73 5.72
C TYR A 162 -6.88 9.07 5.86
N ASP A 163 -7.02 9.85 4.78
CA ASP A 163 -7.89 11.04 4.77
C ASP A 163 -9.34 10.60 4.54
N TYR A 164 -10.04 10.21 5.60
CA TYR A 164 -11.34 9.58 5.46
C TYR A 164 -12.43 10.62 5.19
N ASP A 165 -12.42 11.75 5.88
CA ASP A 165 -13.42 12.80 5.71
C ASP A 165 -13.03 13.89 4.69
N GLY A 166 -11.83 13.82 4.11
CA GLY A 166 -11.38 14.72 3.04
C GLY A 166 -10.85 16.06 3.57
N ASP A 167 -10.45 16.12 4.83
CA ASP A 167 -9.96 17.32 5.50
C ASP A 167 -8.44 17.54 5.38
N GLY A 168 -7.76 16.63 4.66
CA GLY A 168 -6.33 16.63 4.41
C GLY A 168 -5.46 16.14 5.58
N LYS A 169 -6.04 15.53 6.62
CA LYS A 169 -5.30 15.03 7.79
C LYS A 169 -5.33 13.49 7.88
N PRO A 170 -4.35 12.88 8.56
CA PRO A 170 -4.28 11.43 8.71
C PRO A 170 -5.24 10.93 9.78
N ASP A 171 -6.50 10.64 9.41
CA ASP A 171 -7.44 9.96 10.30
C ASP A 171 -6.91 8.57 10.69
N LEU A 172 -7.12 8.19 11.95
CA LEU A 172 -6.63 6.92 12.47
C LEU A 172 -7.59 5.81 12.06
N VAL A 173 -7.08 4.83 11.32
CA VAL A 173 -7.81 3.68 10.82
C VAL A 173 -7.37 2.43 11.56
N PHE A 174 -8.34 1.66 12.08
CA PHE A 174 -8.12 0.33 12.62
C PHE A 174 -9.04 -0.66 11.92
N ILE A 175 -8.46 -1.73 11.40
CA ILE A 175 -9.18 -2.80 10.70
C ILE A 175 -8.99 -4.07 11.53
N LYS A 176 -10.01 -4.41 12.31
CA LYS A 176 -9.99 -5.50 13.29
C LYS A 176 -10.35 -6.80 12.59
N THR A 177 -9.46 -7.80 12.68
CA THR A 177 -9.52 -9.06 11.93
C THR A 177 -9.51 -10.31 12.80
N SER A 178 -9.63 -10.12 14.12
CA SER A 178 -9.90 -11.18 15.09
C SER A 178 -10.57 -10.58 16.33
N ASN A 179 -11.20 -11.43 17.17
CA ASN A 179 -11.97 -10.99 18.34
C ASN A 179 -13.01 -9.88 18.05
N THR A 180 -13.61 -9.92 16.87
CA THR A 180 -14.57 -8.89 16.41
C THR A 180 -15.92 -9.04 17.11
N GLY A 181 -16.65 -7.94 17.28
CA GLY A 181 -17.98 -7.93 17.90
C GLY A 181 -19.11 -8.33 16.94
N THR A 182 -18.88 -8.21 15.64
CA THR A 182 -19.87 -8.43 14.57
C THR A 182 -19.79 -9.82 13.92
N GLY A 183 -18.73 -10.59 14.19
CA GLY A 183 -18.46 -11.86 13.50
C GLY A 183 -17.94 -11.70 12.06
N THR A 184 -17.63 -10.46 11.67
CA THR A 184 -16.98 -10.05 10.41
C THR A 184 -15.75 -9.21 10.73
N ASP A 185 -14.89 -8.94 9.76
CA ASP A 185 -13.86 -7.91 9.94
C ASP A 185 -14.53 -6.54 10.15
N GLU A 186 -13.94 -5.70 11.00
CA GLU A 186 -14.52 -4.42 11.42
C GLU A 186 -13.61 -3.24 11.04
N VAL A 187 -14.21 -2.17 10.55
CA VAL A 187 -13.51 -0.91 10.25
C VAL A 187 -13.88 0.13 11.28
N PHE A 188 -12.86 0.74 11.86
CA PHE A 188 -12.96 1.87 12.77
C PHE A 188 -12.13 3.04 12.25
N VAL A 189 -12.70 4.24 12.16
CA VAL A 189 -11.95 5.46 11.80
C VAL A 189 -12.18 6.56 12.83
N ALA A 190 -11.12 7.20 13.32
CA ALA A 190 -11.20 8.33 14.25
C ALA A 190 -10.61 9.59 13.61
N SER A 191 -11.33 10.72 13.73
CA SER A 191 -10.99 11.97 13.03
C SER A 191 -9.76 12.65 13.61
N ALA A 192 -8.76 12.92 12.78
CA ALA A 192 -7.56 13.66 13.15
C ALA A 192 -7.87 15.12 13.51
N ALA A 193 -8.83 15.78 12.83
CA ALA A 193 -9.28 17.12 13.20
C ALA A 193 -9.81 17.22 14.64
N SER A 194 -10.34 16.13 15.16
CA SER A 194 -10.81 16.03 16.55
C SER A 194 -9.73 15.59 17.54
N ASN A 195 -8.45 15.51 17.14
CA ASN A 195 -7.38 14.83 17.87
C ASN A 195 -7.76 13.38 18.22
N TYR A 196 -8.39 12.67 17.27
CA TYR A 196 -8.81 11.27 17.39
C TYR A 196 -9.84 10.99 18.51
N GLN A 197 -10.59 12.02 18.92
CA GLN A 197 -11.64 11.89 19.94
C GLN A 197 -13.02 11.57 19.35
N THR A 198 -13.23 11.83 18.06
CA THR A 198 -14.49 11.55 17.36
C THR A 198 -14.36 10.34 16.46
N ARG A 199 -15.26 9.36 16.62
CA ARG A 199 -15.41 8.19 15.75
C ARG A 199 -16.17 8.59 14.48
N LEU A 200 -15.53 8.51 13.31
CA LEU A 200 -16.17 8.75 12.01
C LEU A 200 -16.97 7.54 11.54
N ILE A 201 -16.48 6.33 11.79
CA ILE A 201 -17.19 5.08 11.50
C ILE A 201 -16.72 3.96 12.44
N SER A 202 -17.65 3.07 12.80
CA SER A 202 -17.40 1.80 13.49
C SER A 202 -18.44 0.81 12.95
N THR A 203 -18.01 -0.17 12.17
CA THR A 203 -18.93 -1.11 11.52
C THR A 203 -18.24 -2.44 11.21
N GLY A 204 -19.00 -3.53 11.25
CA GLY A 204 -18.63 -4.77 10.57
C GLY A 204 -18.70 -4.59 9.05
N THR A 205 -18.08 -5.49 8.32
CA THR A 205 -17.96 -5.44 6.86
C THR A 205 -18.52 -6.71 6.23
N THR A 206 -18.55 -6.76 4.90
CA THR A 206 -18.87 -7.98 4.14
C THR A 206 -17.81 -9.08 4.24
N PHE A 207 -16.65 -8.83 4.86
CA PHE A 207 -15.56 -9.81 4.95
C PHE A 207 -15.71 -10.66 6.22
N THR A 208 -15.61 -11.98 6.06
CA THR A 208 -15.51 -12.89 7.21
C THR A 208 -14.18 -12.71 7.89
N VAL A 209 -14.15 -12.85 9.22
CA VAL A 209 -12.93 -12.70 10.04
C VAL A 209 -11.75 -13.49 9.47
N GLU A 210 -10.75 -12.79 8.92
CA GLU A 210 -9.52 -13.39 8.40
C GLU A 210 -8.29 -12.46 8.47
N ASN A 211 -7.12 -13.04 8.74
CA ASN A 211 -5.87 -12.31 8.94
C ASN A 211 -4.77 -12.66 7.93
N ASN A 212 -5.16 -13.10 6.73
CA ASN A 212 -4.29 -13.65 5.70
C ASN A 212 -3.92 -12.60 4.62
N GLY A 213 -3.52 -11.39 5.03
CA GLY A 213 -3.13 -10.36 4.06
C GLY A 213 -3.09 -8.95 4.61
N PHE A 214 -3.25 -7.97 3.72
CA PHE A 214 -3.04 -6.55 3.98
C PHE A 214 -4.33 -5.76 3.81
N TRP A 215 -4.58 -4.87 4.76
CA TRP A 215 -5.77 -4.04 4.80
C TRP A 215 -5.41 -2.57 4.70
N GLN A 216 -6.14 -1.83 3.86
CA GLN A 216 -6.03 -0.38 3.76
C GLN A 216 -7.35 0.24 3.32
N LEU A 217 -7.45 1.56 3.45
CA LEU A 217 -8.47 2.34 2.75
C LEU A 217 -7.88 2.93 1.48
N GLY A 218 -8.70 3.15 0.45
CA GLY A 218 -8.26 3.78 -0.79
C GLY A 218 -9.39 4.31 -1.65
N SER A 219 -9.04 5.15 -2.62
CA SER A 219 -9.97 5.75 -3.57
C SER A 219 -10.16 4.85 -4.80
N TYR A 220 -10.84 3.71 -4.65
CA TYR A 220 -11.12 2.82 -5.77
C TYR A 220 -12.31 3.27 -6.61
N SER A 221 -13.50 3.36 -6.00
CA SER A 221 -14.71 3.90 -6.62
C SER A 221 -15.12 5.25 -6.02
N ALA A 222 -14.83 5.41 -4.73
CA ALA A 222 -14.98 6.64 -3.96
C ALA A 222 -13.89 6.70 -2.91
N ASN A 223 -13.68 7.88 -2.32
CA ASN A 223 -12.69 8.05 -1.25
C ASN A 223 -12.99 7.11 -0.07
N GLY A 224 -12.02 6.28 0.32
CA GLY A 224 -12.09 5.47 1.55
C GLY A 224 -12.83 4.13 1.43
N ASP A 225 -12.91 3.55 0.23
CA ASP A 225 -13.31 2.14 0.04
C ASP A 225 -12.31 1.23 0.79
N LEU A 226 -12.82 0.10 1.32
CA LEU A 226 -12.01 -0.86 2.05
C LEU A 226 -11.35 -1.83 1.08
N ILE A 227 -10.03 -1.91 1.13
CA ILE A 227 -9.21 -2.77 0.28
C ILE A 227 -8.62 -3.87 1.14
N TYR A 228 -8.75 -5.10 0.65
CA TYR A 228 -8.10 -6.27 1.20
C TYR A 228 -7.28 -6.97 0.12
N ILE A 229 -5.98 -7.10 0.36
CA ILE A 229 -5.06 -7.86 -0.49
C ILE A 229 -4.74 -9.15 0.24
N LYS A 230 -5.34 -10.25 -0.21
CA LYS A 230 -5.16 -11.58 0.38
C LYS A 230 -3.98 -12.28 -0.27
N ASP A 231 -2.93 -12.54 0.51
CA ASP A 231 -1.64 -13.01 0.01
C ASP A 231 -1.37 -14.49 0.32
N ILE A 232 -2.21 -15.12 1.15
CA ILE A 232 -2.15 -16.54 1.47
C ILE A 232 -3.55 -17.15 1.64
N ASN A 233 -3.67 -18.46 1.45
CA ASN A 233 -4.92 -19.23 1.57
C ASN A 233 -6.02 -18.67 0.65
N THR A 234 -5.63 -18.23 -0.55
CA THR A 234 -6.50 -17.60 -1.53
C THR A 234 -7.34 -18.62 -2.30
N GLY A 235 -8.49 -18.21 -2.81
CA GLY A 235 -9.38 -19.06 -3.60
C GLY A 235 -8.86 -19.34 -5.02
N THR A 236 -8.11 -18.40 -5.60
CA THR A 236 -7.55 -18.50 -6.96
C THR A 236 -6.19 -19.19 -7.02
N GLY A 237 -5.53 -19.41 -5.89
CA GLY A 237 -4.14 -19.85 -5.85
C GLY A 237 -3.11 -18.74 -6.12
N THR A 238 -3.56 -17.53 -6.45
CA THR A 238 -2.76 -16.31 -6.64
C THR A 238 -3.11 -15.27 -5.57
N THR A 239 -2.32 -14.21 -5.39
CA THR A 239 -2.71 -13.08 -4.53
C THR A 239 -4.02 -12.49 -5.04
N GLU A 240 -5.01 -12.33 -4.15
CA GLU A 240 -6.34 -11.80 -4.48
C GLU A 240 -6.49 -10.35 -4.02
N VAL A 241 -7.23 -9.56 -4.80
CA VAL A 241 -7.63 -8.20 -4.45
C VAL A 241 -9.13 -8.15 -4.30
N HIS A 242 -9.55 -7.63 -3.16
CA HIS A 242 -10.95 -7.49 -2.80
C HIS A 242 -11.24 -6.06 -2.36
N ILE A 243 -12.39 -5.53 -2.75
CA ILE A 243 -12.78 -4.16 -2.45
C ILE A 243 -14.22 -4.12 -1.98
N ALA A 244 -14.48 -3.46 -0.85
CA ALA A 244 -15.84 -3.18 -0.36
C ALA A 244 -16.14 -1.68 -0.36
N SER A 245 -17.36 -1.34 -0.80
CA SER A 245 -17.78 0.04 -0.99
C SER A 245 -18.02 0.77 0.32
N ARG A 246 -17.31 1.89 0.54
CA ARG A 246 -17.59 2.81 1.65
C ARG A 246 -19.02 3.32 1.62
N ALA A 247 -19.54 3.66 0.45
CA ALA A 247 -20.90 4.20 0.29
C ALA A 247 -22.00 3.23 0.79
N SER A 248 -21.70 1.92 0.80
CA SER A 248 -22.58 0.89 1.35
C SER A 248 -22.37 0.61 2.85
N GLY A 249 -21.45 1.32 3.52
CA GLY A 249 -20.98 0.94 4.85
C GLY A 249 -20.18 -0.37 4.84
N TYR A 250 -19.43 -0.61 3.76
CA TYR A 250 -18.63 -1.81 3.51
C TYR A 250 -19.41 -3.13 3.39
N GLN A 251 -20.68 -3.07 2.96
CA GLN A 251 -21.54 -4.25 2.79
C GLN A 251 -21.62 -4.76 1.35
N THR A 252 -21.20 -3.95 0.38
CA THR A 252 -21.20 -4.32 -1.05
C THR A 252 -19.77 -4.54 -1.54
N ARG A 253 -19.51 -5.71 -2.13
CA ARG A 253 -18.26 -5.98 -2.87
C ARG A 253 -18.27 -5.24 -4.21
N LEU A 254 -17.18 -4.52 -4.47
CA LEU A 254 -16.93 -3.83 -5.74
C LEU A 254 -16.00 -4.63 -6.65
N LEU A 255 -15.09 -5.41 -6.06
CA LEU A 255 -14.10 -6.19 -6.77
C LEU A 255 -13.73 -7.43 -5.97
N ASP A 256 -13.58 -8.57 -6.65
CA ASP A 256 -13.09 -9.84 -6.12
C ASP A 256 -12.35 -10.59 -7.24
N VAL A 257 -11.03 -10.45 -7.29
CA VAL A 257 -10.22 -11.01 -8.39
C VAL A 257 -8.90 -11.58 -7.89
N GLY A 258 -8.43 -12.65 -8.53
CA GLY A 258 -7.03 -13.05 -8.44
C GLY A 258 -6.15 -12.12 -9.27
N SER A 259 -4.88 -12.05 -8.94
CA SER A 259 -3.88 -11.30 -9.70
C SER A 259 -2.93 -12.25 -10.45
N THR A 260 -1.98 -11.66 -11.18
CA THR A 260 -0.87 -12.37 -11.81
C THR A 260 0.22 -12.83 -10.81
N PHE A 261 0.14 -12.44 -9.53
CA PHE A 261 1.14 -12.76 -8.53
C PHE A 261 0.85 -14.09 -7.83
N THR A 262 1.89 -14.88 -7.59
CA THR A 262 1.79 -16.02 -6.68
C THR A 262 1.64 -15.55 -5.24
N GLN A 263 1.08 -16.41 -4.40
CA GLN A 263 1.03 -16.19 -2.94
C GLN A 263 2.45 -16.08 -2.38
N GLU A 264 2.78 -14.95 -1.76
CA GLU A 264 4.10 -14.63 -1.20
C GLU A 264 3.95 -13.77 0.07
N GLN A 265 4.73 -14.06 1.11
CA GLN A 265 4.65 -13.42 2.44
C GLN A 265 5.97 -12.76 2.89
N ASN A 266 6.88 -12.49 1.95
CA ASN A 266 8.22 -11.93 2.20
C ASN A 266 8.33 -10.47 1.74
N GLY A 267 7.22 -9.75 1.84
CA GLY A 267 7.09 -8.39 1.36
C GLY A 267 5.89 -7.66 1.95
N PHE A 268 5.59 -6.50 1.38
CA PHE A 268 4.47 -5.64 1.74
C PHE A 268 3.61 -5.38 0.51
N TRP A 269 2.30 -5.54 0.65
CA TRP A 269 1.33 -5.29 -0.42
C TRP A 269 0.62 -3.96 -0.21
N GLN A 270 0.37 -3.24 -1.30
CA GLN A 270 -0.36 -1.98 -1.30
C GLN A 270 -1.10 -1.80 -2.63
N LEU A 271 -2.29 -1.20 -2.59
CA LEU A 271 -2.93 -0.63 -3.78
C LEU A 271 -2.62 0.87 -3.84
N ILE A 272 -2.04 1.34 -4.94
CA ILE A 272 -1.73 2.76 -5.18
C ILE A 272 -1.73 3.05 -6.68
N ASP A 273 -2.12 4.26 -7.08
CA ASP A 273 -1.98 4.70 -8.48
C ASP A 273 -0.50 4.92 -8.80
N PHE A 274 0.14 3.87 -9.31
CA PHE A 274 1.60 3.83 -9.48
C PHE A 274 2.04 4.58 -10.73
N ASN A 275 1.26 4.44 -11.80
CA ASN A 275 1.57 5.01 -13.11
C ASN A 275 0.88 6.37 -13.38
N ALA A 276 0.12 6.89 -12.40
CA ALA A 276 -0.66 8.13 -12.46
C ALA A 276 -1.75 8.10 -13.55
N ASP A 277 -2.39 6.95 -13.77
CA ASP A 277 -3.49 6.76 -14.73
C ASP A 277 -4.89 6.91 -14.10
N GLY A 278 -4.96 7.18 -12.80
CA GLY A 278 -6.19 7.34 -12.03
C GLY A 278 -6.78 6.02 -11.53
N LYS A 279 -6.11 4.88 -11.70
CA LYS A 279 -6.52 3.59 -11.15
C LYS A 279 -5.49 3.09 -10.16
N LEU A 280 -5.97 2.35 -9.16
CA LEU A 280 -5.09 1.70 -8.19
C LEU A 280 -4.45 0.46 -8.81
N ASP A 281 -3.12 0.44 -8.83
CA ASP A 281 -2.29 -0.69 -9.24
C ASP A 281 -1.93 -1.56 -8.03
N LEU A 282 -1.79 -2.88 -8.26
CA LEU A 282 -1.34 -3.82 -7.24
C LEU A 282 0.18 -3.82 -7.17
N THR A 283 0.70 -3.36 -6.03
CA THR A 283 2.13 -3.24 -5.79
C THR A 283 2.59 -4.21 -4.70
N TYR A 284 3.81 -4.72 -4.88
CA TYR A 284 4.48 -5.59 -3.93
C TYR A 284 5.93 -5.15 -3.74
N ILE A 285 6.26 -4.80 -2.49
CA ILE A 285 7.62 -4.47 -2.08
C ILE A 285 8.20 -5.74 -1.45
N LYS A 286 8.98 -6.49 -2.21
CA LYS A 286 9.61 -7.73 -1.75
C LYS A 286 10.94 -7.38 -1.09
N TYR A 287 11.05 -7.53 0.22
CA TYR A 287 12.23 -7.10 0.98
C TYR A 287 13.04 -8.27 1.58
N GLN A 288 12.60 -9.51 1.38
CA GLN A 288 13.32 -10.73 1.76
C GLN A 288 13.25 -11.79 0.66
N ASN A 289 14.27 -12.63 0.56
CA ASN A 289 14.39 -13.71 -0.44
C ASN A 289 14.15 -13.20 -1.88
N THR A 290 14.76 -12.07 -2.21
CA THR A 290 14.62 -11.43 -3.52
C THR A 290 15.54 -12.07 -4.57
N GLY A 291 15.17 -11.97 -5.84
CA GLY A 291 15.95 -12.47 -6.96
C GLY A 291 17.15 -11.59 -7.32
N THR A 292 17.07 -10.28 -7.08
CA THR A 292 18.15 -9.31 -7.34
C THR A 292 19.19 -9.23 -6.22
N GLY A 293 18.91 -9.77 -5.04
CA GLY A 293 19.72 -9.56 -3.84
C GLY A 293 19.45 -8.22 -3.14
N THR A 294 18.67 -7.33 -3.75
CA THR A 294 18.19 -6.06 -3.19
C THR A 294 16.67 -6.11 -2.99
N VAL A 295 16.08 -5.14 -2.28
CA VAL A 295 14.62 -5.01 -2.22
C VAL A 295 14.09 -4.80 -3.63
N GLU A 296 12.98 -5.47 -3.98
CA GLU A 296 12.36 -5.37 -5.30
C GLU A 296 10.99 -4.69 -5.21
N VAL A 297 10.65 -3.88 -6.21
CA VAL A 297 9.30 -3.35 -6.41
C VAL A 297 8.69 -4.00 -7.64
N HIS A 298 7.51 -4.56 -7.43
CA HIS A 298 6.74 -5.26 -8.42
C HIS A 298 5.37 -4.60 -8.58
N VAL A 299 4.89 -4.40 -9.80
CA VAL A 299 3.60 -3.73 -10.05
C VAL A 299 2.80 -4.46 -11.11
N ALA A 300 1.50 -4.66 -10.86
CA ALA A 300 0.50 -5.08 -11.86
C ALA A 300 -0.59 -4.03 -12.03
N SER A 301 -0.92 -3.70 -13.29
CA SER A 301 -1.84 -2.61 -13.62
C SER A 301 -3.28 -2.87 -13.19
N GLY A 302 -3.98 -1.86 -12.68
CA GLY A 302 -5.41 -1.88 -12.36
C GLY A 302 -6.40 -1.71 -13.52
#